data_AF-A0AAV0I0M6-F1
#
_entry.id   AF-A0AAV0I0M6-F1
#
_cell.length_a   1.000
_cell.length_b   1.000
_cell.length_c   1.000
_cell.angle_alpha   90.00
_cell.angle_beta   90.00
_cell.angle_gamma   90.00
#
_symmetry.space_group_name_H-M   'P 1'
#
loop_
_entity.id
_entity.type
_entity.pdbx_description
1 polymer ?
#
loop_
_entity_poly.entity_id
_entity_poly.type
_entity_poly.pdbx_seq_one_letter_code
_entity_poly.pdbx_strand_id
1 'polypeptide(L)'
;GNLSIFPLAFALVEGENNLSWAWFFDQLHAHVTQRMGITIISDRHAGIKHAVRGFPDEWGWTWRWCIRHFLANFQHKFGKKKDIRDQLWSAAVAHQPKKYEQKMKTIRQIHRAGAVWAEGQDLHMWTFHMDNGARFGIATTNHGESINGVYKGIRAMPVSVLVEMTYWKVNEWFVKRRDAAIGRERAGHSIAK
;
A
#
# COMPACT_ATOMS: atom_id res chain seq x y z
N GLY A 1 -0.14 -0.95 -16.64
CA GLY A 1 -1.47 -0.43 -16.29
C GLY A 1 -1.29 0.82 -15.46
N ASN A 2 -1.95 1.92 -15.82
CA ASN A 2 -1.75 3.25 -15.23
C ASN A 2 -2.60 3.54 -13.97
N LEU A 3 -3.41 2.58 -13.50
CA LEU A 3 -4.17 2.50 -12.23
C LEU A 3 -4.69 3.80 -11.58
N SER A 4 -4.89 4.87 -12.35
CA SER A 4 -5.50 6.15 -11.91
C SER A 4 -5.01 6.66 -10.55
N ILE A 5 -3.74 6.42 -10.18
CA ILE A 5 -3.21 6.80 -8.86
C ILE A 5 -3.11 8.31 -8.79
N PHE A 6 -3.59 8.92 -7.72
CA PHE A 6 -3.44 10.35 -7.48
C PHE A 6 -2.63 10.57 -6.20
N PRO A 7 -1.42 11.16 -6.27
CA PRO A 7 -0.70 11.55 -5.06
C PRO A 7 -1.52 12.60 -4.31
N LEU A 8 -1.90 12.28 -3.07
CA LEU A 8 -2.78 13.13 -2.28
C LEU A 8 -2.00 14.12 -1.40
N ALA A 9 -0.86 13.68 -0.86
CA ALA A 9 -0.03 14.45 0.04
C ALA A 9 1.43 14.04 -0.08
N PHE A 10 2.32 14.97 0.27
CA PHE A 10 3.77 14.76 0.35
C PHE A 10 4.29 15.41 1.63
N ALA A 11 5.40 14.89 2.14
CA ALA A 11 6.07 15.47 3.29
C ALA A 11 7.58 15.44 3.09
N LEU A 12 8.21 16.53 3.51
CA LEU A 12 9.65 16.62 3.70
C LEU A 12 9.91 16.54 5.20
N VAL A 13 10.61 15.50 5.60
CA VAL A 13 10.87 15.17 7.01
C VAL A 13 12.33 14.81 7.19
N GLU A 14 12.82 14.89 8.43
CA GLU A 14 14.23 14.60 8.77
C GLU A 14 14.62 13.14 8.49
N GLY A 15 13.65 12.23 8.44
CA GLY A 15 13.88 10.85 8.03
C GLY A 15 12.69 9.93 8.29
N GLU A 16 12.83 8.67 7.88
CA GLU A 16 11.85 7.61 8.12
C GLU A 16 11.93 7.13 9.58
N ASN A 17 11.36 7.91 10.50
CA ASN A 17 11.37 7.61 11.93
C ASN A 17 9.95 7.70 12.54
N ASN A 18 9.81 7.29 13.80
CA ASN A 18 8.53 7.24 14.49
C ASN A 18 7.82 8.60 14.54
N LEU A 19 8.56 9.68 14.85
CA LEU A 19 8.02 11.03 14.97
C LEU A 19 7.55 11.56 13.62
N SER A 20 8.35 11.40 12.57
CA SER A 20 8.01 11.82 11.21
C SER A 20 6.74 11.14 10.70
N TRP A 21 6.59 9.83 10.94
CA TRP A 21 5.40 9.10 10.50
C TRP A 21 4.14 9.49 11.28
N ALA A 22 4.24 9.63 12.60
CA ALA A 22 3.12 10.08 13.43
C ALA A 22 2.65 11.49 13.00
N TRP A 23 3.59 12.43 12.93
CA TRP A 23 3.33 13.78 12.46
C TRP A 23 2.70 13.80 11.07
N PHE A 24 3.23 13.01 10.11
CA PHE A 24 2.69 12.97 8.76
C PHE A 24 1.21 12.52 8.73
N PHE A 25 0.85 11.48 9.49
CA PHE A 25 -0.53 11.02 9.54
C PHE A 25 -1.45 12.01 10.27
N ASP A 26 -0.97 12.69 11.31
CA ASP A 26 -1.72 13.77 11.96
C ASP A 26 -2.02 14.90 10.97
N GLN A 27 -1.03 15.33 10.19
CA GLN A 27 -1.21 16.36 9.16
C GLN A 27 -2.15 15.89 8.05
N LEU A 28 -2.05 14.62 7.63
CA LEU A 28 -2.92 14.03 6.63
C LEU A 28 -4.38 14.04 7.11
N HIS A 29 -4.63 13.61 8.35
CA HIS A 29 -5.96 13.62 8.92
C HIS A 29 -6.49 15.05 9.13
N ALA A 30 -5.68 15.96 9.67
CA ALA A 30 -6.10 17.33 9.98
C ALA A 30 -6.36 18.20 8.76
N HIS A 31 -5.54 18.07 7.71
CA HIS A 31 -5.54 19.03 6.60
C HIS A 31 -5.96 18.46 5.25
N VAL A 32 -5.97 17.14 5.10
CA VAL A 32 -6.23 16.50 3.81
C VAL A 32 -7.55 15.75 3.80
N THR A 33 -7.82 14.92 4.82
CA THR A 33 -9.08 14.19 4.88
C THR A 33 -9.42 13.68 6.29
N GLN A 34 -10.66 13.96 6.73
CA GLN A 34 -11.27 13.37 7.93
C GLN A 34 -12.25 12.24 7.57
N ARG A 35 -12.12 11.67 6.37
CA ARG A 35 -13.05 10.63 5.89
C ARG A 35 -12.83 9.34 6.69
N MET A 36 -13.93 8.78 7.16
CA MET A 36 -13.98 7.47 7.80
C MET A 36 -13.78 6.33 6.79
N GLY A 37 -13.29 5.17 7.27
CA GLY A 37 -13.16 3.98 6.45
C GLY A 37 -12.00 4.02 5.45
N ILE A 38 -11.00 4.86 5.70
CA ILE A 38 -9.74 4.83 4.95
C ILE A 38 -8.91 3.63 5.37
N THR A 39 -8.31 2.95 4.39
CA THR A 39 -7.37 1.86 4.64
C THR A 39 -5.99 2.24 4.18
N ILE A 40 -5.04 2.27 5.10
CA ILE A 40 -3.63 2.44 4.81
C ILE A 40 -3.05 1.07 4.45
N ILE A 41 -2.43 1.00 3.27
CA ILE A 41 -1.66 -0.16 2.83
C ILE A 41 -0.21 0.29 2.70
N SER A 42 0.67 -0.26 3.52
CA SER A 42 2.08 0.14 3.56
C SER A 42 3.02 -1.07 3.63
N ASP A 43 4.32 -0.83 3.53
CA ASP A 43 5.30 -1.80 4.03
C ASP A 43 5.20 -1.98 5.56
N ARG A 44 6.11 -2.77 6.13
CA ARG A 44 6.16 -3.12 7.56
C ARG A 44 7.18 -2.27 8.34
N HIS A 45 7.49 -1.05 7.90
CA HIS A 45 8.42 -0.18 8.59
C HIS A 45 7.97 0.11 10.02
N ALA A 46 8.93 0.12 10.97
CA ALA A 46 8.64 0.24 12.39
C ALA A 46 7.94 1.57 12.73
N GLY A 47 8.33 2.66 12.06
CA GLY A 47 7.71 3.97 12.24
C GLY A 47 6.24 4.03 11.84
N ILE A 48 5.85 3.38 10.74
CA ILE A 48 4.45 3.31 10.32
C ILE A 48 3.64 2.50 11.34
N LYS A 49 4.17 1.36 11.77
CA LYS A 49 3.53 0.54 12.81
C LYS A 49 3.33 1.31 14.11
N HIS A 50 4.31 2.13 14.50
CA HIS A 50 4.23 2.97 15.68
C HIS A 50 3.14 4.03 15.53
N ALA A 51 3.16 4.77 14.41
CA ALA A 51 2.18 5.83 14.13
C ALA A 51 0.74 5.30 14.10
N VAL A 52 0.48 4.23 13.34
CA VAL A 52 -0.87 3.63 13.21
C VAL A 52 -1.43 3.17 14.55
N ARG A 53 -0.59 2.68 15.46
CA ARG A 53 -1.03 2.26 16.79
C ARG A 53 -1.40 3.42 17.71
N GLY A 54 -0.94 4.62 17.40
CA GLY A 54 -1.28 5.84 18.12
C GLY A 54 -2.49 6.56 17.53
N PHE A 55 -3.10 6.04 16.46
CA PHE A 55 -4.28 6.68 15.88
C PHE A 55 -5.45 6.65 16.86
N PRO A 56 -6.15 7.78 17.04
CA PRO A 56 -7.41 7.81 17.77
C PRO A 56 -8.46 6.93 17.08
N ASP A 57 -9.27 6.22 17.87
CA ASP A 57 -10.31 5.31 17.35
C ASP A 57 -11.32 6.07 16.48
N GLU A 58 -11.56 7.34 16.77
CA GLU A 58 -12.46 8.21 16.01
C GLU A 58 -12.03 8.48 14.58
N TRP A 59 -10.76 8.26 14.21
CA TRP A 59 -10.33 8.37 12.81
C TRP A 59 -10.98 7.27 11.96
N GLY A 60 -11.28 6.11 12.57
CA GLY A 60 -11.87 4.96 11.86
C GLY A 60 -11.04 4.48 10.67
N TRP A 61 -9.72 4.73 10.71
CA TRP A 61 -8.78 4.27 9.69
C TRP A 61 -8.30 2.86 10.02
N THR A 62 -8.11 2.04 8.99
CA THR A 62 -7.55 0.70 9.17
C THR A 62 -6.18 0.61 8.53
N TRP A 63 -5.39 -0.38 8.96
CA TRP A 63 -4.06 -0.62 8.42
C TRP A 63 -3.90 -2.07 7.97
N ARG A 64 -3.21 -2.26 6.84
CA ARG A 64 -2.97 -3.55 6.21
C ARG A 64 -1.56 -3.57 5.62
N TRP A 65 -0.89 -4.72 5.67
CA TRP A 65 0.43 -4.86 5.06
C TRP A 65 0.33 -5.05 3.56
N CYS A 66 1.23 -4.41 2.82
CA CYS A 66 1.51 -4.73 1.44
C CYS A 66 1.93 -6.20 1.31
N ILE A 67 1.18 -6.98 0.54
CA ILE A 67 1.43 -8.42 0.35
C ILE A 67 2.79 -8.63 -0.32
N ARG A 68 3.20 -7.73 -1.22
CA ARG A 68 4.54 -7.78 -1.85
C ARG A 68 5.66 -7.73 -0.81
N HIS A 69 5.56 -6.82 0.17
CA HIS A 69 6.54 -6.69 1.25
C HIS A 69 6.46 -7.84 2.24
N PHE A 70 5.25 -8.34 2.54
CA PHE A 70 5.08 -9.56 3.33
C PHE A 70 5.84 -10.76 2.71
N LEU A 71 5.72 -10.94 1.40
CA LEU A 71 6.45 -11.98 0.67
C LEU A 71 7.96 -11.73 0.60
N ALA A 72 8.38 -10.47 0.49
CA ALA A 72 9.81 -10.12 0.54
C ALA A 72 10.41 -10.50 1.90
N ASN A 73 9.71 -10.26 3.00
CA ASN A 73 10.15 -10.69 4.34
C ASN A 73 10.25 -12.21 4.46
N PHE A 74 9.30 -12.94 3.87
CA PHE A 74 9.38 -14.40 3.79
C PHE A 74 10.65 -14.84 3.05
N GLN A 75 10.93 -14.26 1.88
CA GLN A 75 12.10 -14.59 1.08
C GLN A 75 13.42 -14.19 1.75
N HIS A 76 13.42 -13.09 2.51
CA HIS A 76 14.59 -12.69 3.30
C HIS A 76 14.91 -13.75 4.38
N LYS A 77 13.89 -14.32 5.02
CA LYS A 77 14.06 -15.32 6.08
C LYS A 77 14.38 -16.73 5.56
N PHE A 78 13.74 -17.15 4.46
CA PHE A 78 13.80 -18.54 3.99
C PHE A 78 14.45 -18.72 2.60
N GLY A 79 15.01 -17.64 2.04
CA GLY A 79 15.56 -17.63 0.70
C GLY A 79 14.52 -17.51 -0.42
N LYS A 80 15.00 -17.34 -1.65
CA LYS A 80 14.14 -17.19 -2.84
C LYS A 80 13.57 -18.54 -3.28
N LYS A 81 12.47 -18.96 -2.64
CA LYS A 81 11.71 -20.16 -3.02
C LYS A 81 10.44 -19.76 -3.78
N LYS A 82 10.53 -19.72 -5.12
CA LYS A 82 9.46 -19.18 -6.00
C LYS A 82 8.12 -19.87 -5.78
N ASP A 83 8.10 -21.20 -5.78
CA ASP A 83 6.85 -21.96 -5.67
C ASP A 83 6.11 -21.66 -4.36
N ILE A 84 6.82 -21.60 -3.24
CA ILE A 84 6.21 -21.29 -1.94
C ILE A 84 5.72 -19.84 -1.90
N ARG A 85 6.50 -18.91 -2.46
CA ARG A 85 6.09 -17.50 -2.58
C ARG A 85 4.79 -17.38 -3.38
N ASP A 86 4.66 -18.10 -4.49
CA ASP A 86 3.50 -18.02 -5.36
C ASP A 86 2.26 -18.67 -4.71
N GLN A 87 2.46 -19.73 -3.92
CA GLN A 87 1.41 -20.28 -3.06
C GLN A 87 1.00 -19.29 -1.96
N LEU A 88 1.95 -18.62 -1.30
CA LEU A 88 1.67 -17.61 -0.27
C LEU A 88 0.94 -16.40 -0.86
N TRP A 89 1.32 -15.94 -2.05
CA TRP A 89 0.59 -14.92 -2.78
C TRP A 89 -0.86 -15.37 -3.02
N SER A 90 -1.04 -16.58 -3.54
CA SER A 90 -2.36 -17.15 -3.81
C SER A 90 -3.21 -17.29 -2.54
N ALA A 91 -2.59 -17.63 -1.41
CA ALA A 91 -3.25 -17.66 -0.10
C ALA A 91 -3.65 -16.26 0.34
N ALA A 92 -2.75 -15.29 0.23
CA ALA A 92 -2.97 -13.90 0.64
C ALA A 92 -4.14 -13.24 -0.09
N VAL A 93 -4.26 -13.45 -1.41
CA VAL A 93 -5.33 -12.84 -2.23
C VAL A 93 -6.59 -13.71 -2.34
N ALA A 94 -6.66 -14.83 -1.60
CA ALA A 94 -7.86 -15.66 -1.58
C ALA A 94 -8.98 -14.94 -0.80
N HIS A 95 -10.14 -14.76 -1.44
CA HIS A 95 -11.34 -14.21 -0.80
C HIS A 95 -12.12 -15.23 0.03
N GLN A 96 -11.86 -16.52 -0.15
CA GLN A 96 -12.59 -17.58 0.54
C GLN A 96 -11.67 -18.32 1.52
N PRO A 97 -12.08 -18.53 2.78
CA PRO A 97 -11.28 -19.27 3.77
C PRO A 97 -10.86 -20.66 3.27
N LYS A 98 -11.75 -21.36 2.56
CA LYS A 98 -11.46 -22.68 1.97
C LYS A 98 -10.30 -22.64 0.96
N LYS A 99 -10.24 -21.59 0.13
CA LYS A 99 -9.16 -21.41 -0.86
C LYS A 99 -7.84 -21.06 -0.18
N TYR A 100 -7.88 -20.19 0.84
CA TYR A 100 -6.72 -19.90 1.67
C TYR A 100 -6.14 -21.18 2.29
N GLU A 101 -7.00 -21.97 2.96
CA GLU A 101 -6.58 -23.19 3.66
C GLU A 101 -6.04 -24.25 2.70
N GLN A 102 -6.60 -24.37 1.48
CA GLN A 102 -6.06 -25.24 0.45
C GLN A 102 -4.61 -24.88 0.09
N LYS A 103 -4.32 -23.58 -0.07
CA LYS A 103 -2.96 -23.09 -0.38
C LYS A 103 -2.01 -23.30 0.78
N MET A 104 -2.46 -23.02 2.01
CA MET A 104 -1.66 -23.24 3.21
C MET A 104 -1.37 -24.73 3.46
N LYS A 105 -2.31 -25.63 3.17
CA LYS A 105 -2.09 -27.08 3.22
C LYS A 105 -0.96 -27.51 2.28
N THR A 106 -0.94 -27.01 1.05
CA THR A 106 0.17 -27.27 0.12
C THR A 106 1.50 -26.76 0.67
N ILE A 107 1.54 -25.54 1.24
CA ILE A 107 2.76 -24.99 1.84
C ILE A 107 3.23 -25.84 3.03
N ARG A 108 2.32 -26.32 3.89
CA ARG A 108 2.66 -27.19 5.03
C ARG A 108 3.34 -28.49 4.58
N GLN A 109 2.93 -29.05 3.43
CA GLN A 109 3.50 -30.27 2.86
C GLN A 109 4.91 -30.04 2.29
N ILE A 110 5.14 -28.95 1.57
CA ILE A 110 6.41 -28.70 0.88
C ILE A 110 7.42 -27.90 1.72
N HIS A 111 6.95 -27.14 2.72
CA HIS A 111 7.79 -26.25 3.52
C HIS A 111 7.14 -25.86 4.87
N ARG A 112 7.08 -26.84 5.78
CA ARG A 112 6.47 -26.69 7.12
C ARG A 112 6.93 -25.45 7.90
N ALA A 113 8.23 -25.17 7.94
CA ALA A 113 8.76 -23.99 8.66
C ALA A 113 8.21 -22.66 8.11
N GLY A 114 7.98 -22.59 6.80
CA GLY A 114 7.40 -21.41 6.16
C GLY A 114 5.91 -21.25 6.40
N ALA A 115 5.16 -22.37 6.43
CA ALA A 115 3.76 -22.36 6.83
C ALA A 115 3.60 -21.84 8.27
N VAL A 116 4.34 -22.43 9.21
CA VAL A 116 4.33 -22.01 10.63
C VAL A 116 4.66 -20.53 10.77
N TRP A 117 5.66 -20.04 10.01
CA TRP A 117 6.00 -18.62 10.03
C TRP A 117 4.86 -17.73 9.55
N ALA A 118 4.21 -18.08 8.45
CA ALA A 118 3.12 -17.30 7.86
C ALA A 118 1.88 -17.30 8.75
N GLU A 119 1.54 -18.45 9.33
CA GLU A 119 0.42 -18.62 10.27
C GLU A 119 0.65 -17.91 11.60
N GLY A 120 1.91 -17.77 12.02
CA GLY A 120 2.28 -16.95 13.18
C GLY A 120 2.19 -15.43 12.94
N GLN A 121 1.83 -14.98 11.73
CA GLN A 121 1.55 -13.57 11.45
C GLN A 121 0.04 -13.30 11.56
N ASP A 122 -0.33 -12.06 11.90
CA ASP A 122 -1.73 -11.65 11.96
C ASP A 122 -2.42 -11.74 10.58
N LEU A 123 -3.39 -12.64 10.44
CA LEU A 123 -4.08 -12.91 9.18
C LEU A 123 -4.84 -11.69 8.63
N HIS A 124 -5.40 -10.84 9.49
CA HIS A 124 -6.09 -9.61 9.05
C HIS A 124 -5.13 -8.68 8.32
N MET A 125 -3.84 -8.72 8.69
CA MET A 125 -2.82 -7.83 8.15
C MET A 125 -2.29 -8.26 6.79
N TRP A 126 -2.49 -9.49 6.31
CA TRP A 126 -1.92 -9.94 5.03
C TRP A 126 -2.83 -10.80 4.16
N THR A 127 -4.04 -11.17 4.61
CA THR A 127 -4.97 -12.00 3.83
C THR A 127 -6.27 -11.29 3.52
N PHE A 128 -6.84 -11.54 2.33
CA PHE A 128 -8.12 -10.94 1.89
C PHE A 128 -9.32 -11.56 2.59
N HIS A 129 -9.37 -12.88 2.78
CA HIS A 129 -10.52 -13.51 3.44
C HIS A 129 -10.75 -13.06 4.90
N MET A 130 -9.74 -12.50 5.56
CA MET A 130 -9.84 -11.98 6.94
C MET A 130 -9.83 -10.44 7.00
N ASP A 131 -9.67 -9.72 5.88
CA ASP A 131 -9.51 -8.25 5.95
C ASP A 131 -10.83 -7.48 6.09
N ASN A 132 -11.97 -8.16 6.05
CA ASN A 132 -13.33 -7.63 6.04
C ASN A 132 -13.59 -6.62 4.92
N GLY A 133 -12.93 -6.80 3.77
CA GLY A 133 -13.05 -5.91 2.61
C GLY A 133 -12.25 -4.61 2.74
N ALA A 134 -11.50 -4.40 3.83
CA ALA A 134 -10.80 -3.15 4.09
C ALA A 134 -9.86 -2.71 2.95
N ARG A 135 -9.24 -3.65 2.24
CA ARG A 135 -8.30 -3.32 1.16
C ARG A 135 -8.95 -2.91 -0.15
N PHE A 136 -10.26 -3.10 -0.32
CA PHE A 136 -10.96 -2.89 -1.60
C PHE A 136 -10.27 -3.61 -2.78
N GLY A 137 -9.73 -4.81 -2.54
CA GLY A 137 -9.01 -5.62 -3.53
C GLY A 137 -7.56 -5.20 -3.80
N ILE A 138 -7.02 -4.18 -3.12
CA ILE A 138 -5.64 -3.72 -3.30
C ILE A 138 -4.67 -4.61 -2.50
N ALA A 139 -3.85 -5.38 -3.21
CA ALA A 139 -2.86 -6.28 -2.61
C ALA A 139 -1.51 -5.62 -2.30
N THR A 140 -1.13 -4.58 -3.06
CA THR A 140 0.25 -4.08 -3.10
C THR A 140 0.35 -2.56 -3.12
N THR A 141 1.51 -2.07 -2.69
CA THR A 141 1.93 -0.65 -2.75
C THR A 141 2.65 -0.32 -4.06
N ASN A 142 2.47 -1.10 -5.13
CA ASN A 142 3.10 -0.85 -6.44
C ASN A 142 2.85 0.59 -6.92
N HIS A 143 1.72 1.18 -6.54
CA HIS A 143 1.37 2.57 -6.80
C HIS A 143 2.36 3.56 -6.17
N GLY A 144 2.64 3.43 -4.87
CA GLY A 144 3.61 4.26 -4.16
C GLY A 144 5.03 4.03 -4.67
N GLU A 145 5.38 2.79 -5.01
CA GLU A 145 6.68 2.44 -5.58
C GLU A 145 6.92 3.04 -6.97
N SER A 146 5.87 3.10 -7.80
CA SER A 146 5.95 3.77 -9.10
C SER A 146 6.25 5.26 -8.95
N ILE A 147 5.62 5.93 -7.97
CA ILE A 147 5.88 7.34 -7.67
C ILE A 147 7.30 7.51 -7.10
N ASN A 148 7.73 6.61 -6.21
CA ASN A 148 9.10 6.57 -5.72
C ASN A 148 10.12 6.43 -6.87
N GLY A 149 9.79 5.66 -7.90
CA GLY A 149 10.59 5.53 -9.12
C GLY A 149 10.70 6.84 -9.91
N VAL A 150 9.61 7.59 -10.04
CA VAL A 150 9.58 8.91 -10.71
C VAL A 150 10.54 9.88 -10.01
N TYR A 151 10.58 9.86 -8.69
CA TYR A 151 11.43 10.77 -7.92
C TYR A 151 12.84 10.24 -7.66
N LYS A 152 13.17 9.01 -8.06
CA LYS A 152 14.46 8.37 -7.74
C LYS A 152 15.65 9.22 -8.18
N GLY A 153 15.58 9.84 -9.36
CA GLY A 153 16.67 10.65 -9.92
C GLY A 153 16.86 12.02 -9.27
N ILE A 154 15.87 12.52 -8.53
CA ILE A 154 15.92 13.85 -7.91
C ILE A 154 16.17 13.83 -6.40
N ARG A 155 16.18 12.65 -5.75
CA ARG A 155 16.36 12.50 -4.30
C ARG A 155 17.65 13.09 -3.75
N ALA A 156 18.69 13.21 -4.57
CA ALA A 156 19.97 13.79 -4.20
C ALA A 156 20.07 15.29 -4.55
N MET A 157 19.01 15.89 -5.09
CA MET A 157 18.96 17.31 -5.44
C MET A 157 18.60 18.16 -4.21
N PRO A 158 18.86 19.49 -4.26
CA PRO A 158 18.40 20.41 -3.24
C PRO A 158 16.89 20.34 -2.98
N VAL A 159 16.47 20.69 -1.76
CA VAL A 159 15.06 20.67 -1.35
C VAL A 159 14.17 21.51 -2.26
N SER A 160 14.65 22.66 -2.72
CA SER A 160 13.91 23.51 -3.68
C SER A 160 13.56 22.76 -4.97
N VAL A 161 14.50 21.99 -5.51
CA VAL A 161 14.31 21.16 -6.71
C VAL A 161 13.31 20.04 -6.44
N LEU A 162 13.33 19.43 -5.26
CA LEU A 162 12.36 18.39 -4.88
C LEU A 162 10.92 18.93 -4.86
N VAL A 163 10.72 20.11 -4.26
CA VAL A 163 9.41 20.76 -4.18
C VAL A 163 8.92 21.14 -5.58
N GLU A 164 9.77 21.80 -6.36
CA GLU A 164 9.45 22.23 -7.72
C GLU A 164 9.08 21.05 -8.62
N MET A 165 9.90 20.01 -8.64
CA MET A 165 9.67 18.83 -9.48
C MET A 165 8.42 18.06 -9.05
N THR A 166 8.12 18.01 -7.75
CA THR A 166 6.88 17.42 -7.23
C THR A 166 5.67 18.20 -7.74
N TYR A 167 5.69 19.52 -7.63
CA TYR A 167 4.61 20.39 -8.12
C TYR A 167 4.37 20.19 -9.62
N TRP A 168 5.40 20.30 -10.45
CA TRP A 168 5.27 20.15 -11.89
C TRP A 168 4.77 18.77 -12.30
N LYS A 169 5.27 17.70 -11.66
CA LYS A 169 4.85 16.33 -11.98
C LYS A 169 3.39 16.08 -11.63
N VAL A 170 2.94 16.53 -10.45
CA VAL A 170 1.55 16.39 -10.03
C VAL A 170 0.63 17.23 -10.92
N ASN A 171 1.02 18.45 -11.28
CA ASN A 171 0.26 19.30 -12.19
C ASN A 171 0.14 18.69 -13.59
N GLU A 172 1.24 18.17 -14.15
CA GLU A 172 1.23 17.44 -15.43
C GLU A 172 0.23 16.27 -15.41
N TRP A 173 0.25 15.51 -14.31
CA TRP A 173 -0.66 14.38 -14.09
C TRP A 173 -2.12 14.79 -13.91
N PHE A 174 -2.36 15.93 -13.27
CA PHE A 174 -3.69 16.50 -13.09
C PHE A 174 -4.27 16.95 -14.45
N VAL A 175 -3.51 17.73 -15.21
CA VAL A 175 -3.90 18.21 -16.55
C VAL A 175 -4.22 17.04 -17.48
N LYS A 176 -3.32 16.04 -17.56
CA LYS A 176 -3.56 14.83 -18.39
C LYS A 176 -4.85 14.10 -18.01
N ARG A 177 -5.17 14.01 -16.72
CA ARG A 177 -6.41 13.37 -16.24
C ARG A 177 -7.64 14.20 -16.56
N ARG A 178 -7.59 15.51 -16.35
CA ARG A 178 -8.66 16.45 -16.71
C ARG A 178 -8.98 16.33 -18.20
N ASP A 179 -7.98 16.37 -19.06
CA ASP A 179 -8.18 16.32 -20.50
C ASP A 179 -8.75 14.96 -20.95
N ALA A 180 -8.30 13.86 -20.33
CA ALA A 180 -8.88 12.53 -20.58
C ALA A 180 -10.34 12.43 -20.10
N ALA A 181 -10.69 13.04 -18.97
CA ALA A 181 -12.06 13.08 -18.47
C ALA A 181 -12.98 13.90 -19.41
N ILE A 182 -12.54 15.09 -19.83
CA ILE A 182 -13.25 15.92 -20.82
C ILE A 182 -13.42 15.14 -22.14
N GLY A 183 -12.39 14.44 -22.60
CA GLY A 183 -12.46 13.60 -23.80
C GLY A 183 -13.51 12.50 -23.70
N ARG A 184 -13.65 11.87 -22.53
CA ARG A 184 -14.69 10.85 -22.28
C ARG A 184 -16.09 11.44 -22.26
N GLU A 185 -16.26 12.60 -21.62
CA GLU A 185 -17.55 13.31 -21.61
C GLU A 185 -17.99 13.70 -23.02
N ARG A 186 -17.07 14.25 -23.83
CA ARG A 186 -17.32 14.56 -25.26
C ARG A 186 -17.67 13.34 -26.09
N ALA A 187 -17.16 12.17 -25.73
CA ALA A 187 -17.51 10.89 -26.36
C ALA A 187 -18.84 10.30 -25.85
N GLY A 188 -19.60 11.02 -25.02
CA GLY A 188 -20.89 10.60 -24.49
C GLY A 188 -20.81 9.65 -23.29
N HIS A 189 -19.63 9.44 -22.71
CA HIS A 189 -19.50 8.62 -21.51
C HIS A 189 -19.89 9.44 -20.27
N SER A 190 -20.88 8.96 -19.51
CA SER A 190 -21.24 9.55 -18.22
C SER A 190 -20.07 9.43 -17.24
N ILE A 191 -19.57 10.57 -16.78
CA ILE A 191 -18.65 10.62 -15.63
C ILE A 191 -19.54 10.48 -14.39
N ALA A 192 -19.75 9.26 -13.92
CA ALA A 192 -20.55 9.01 -12.73
C ALA A 192 -20.03 9.87 -11.55
N LYS A 193 -20.95 10.58 -10.89
CA LYS A 193 -20.72 11.43 -9.72
C LYS A 193 -20.34 10.62 -8.48
#